data_AF-A0AAD4GVF1-F1
#
_entry.id   AF-A0AAD4GVF1-F1
#
_cell.length_a   1.000
_cell.length_b   1.000
_cell.length_c   1.000
_cell.angle_alpha   90.00
_cell.angle_beta   90.00
_cell.angle_gamma   90.00
#
_symmetry.space_group_name_H-M   'P 1'
#
loop_
_entity.id
_entity.type
_entity.pdbx_description
1 polymer ?
#
loop_
_entity_poly.entity_id
_entity_poly.type
_entity_poly.pdbx_seq_one_letter_code
_entity_poly.pdbx_strand_id
1 'polypeptide(L)'
;MSMRRPCLLLICFLAATAAAVPAVGQSQAKEKRAGPLPIPSLQIPFGEKFIGSAATAKPLESKIKGSPQAFNMHQDGGNTGTIDYPAPLGRNLELKTGIQSLHILMWTRSGQLVAGYTKIGLSGLQWGLAAVDDETLELQAEWYPEREGQTLNVAYMELLLDTDEIVVTSKEGQIYVVQLTTEGGINLDLTRMENLTSVLGPGELLMNAMYDTQKNLWFSSGGLRAQGGHGDAEQNSSTFGYIEPDGTVHVQHFQDQMVENGIGLNGTTVFALTGPSGAAANGSRADGYFYAFGPGPGTSITTLWSVAYDAGDTQKPGSYSRGSGATPALLGDQYVAITDNANGQVNLVIYHQTKQTDSPQTVCQVPVFPEGKSNIDIAPLAHKQGDKYGVFLCNDYNAPPLYYLDTGLNGDWNNLTQMEPGVIRIDVAADGSGCEVAWEVPDLRIQSVPVISTNNGLVYGYTQAVGPTKYGKWTWYVVALDWETGEEVWRLRTGAGGTYNDDYQPGAIGPDGGFYQGVIGGIIKVTDGPDE
;
A
#
# COMPACT_ATOMS: atom_id res chain seq x y z
N MET A 1 -8.36 -59.71 -42.20
CA MET A 1 -7.25 -60.01 -41.28
C MET A 1 -7.45 -59.21 -40.00
N SER A 2 -7.20 -59.87 -38.87
CA SER A 2 -7.34 -59.48 -37.46
C SER A 2 -7.11 -58.01 -37.08
N MET A 3 -7.93 -57.48 -36.15
CA MET A 3 -7.56 -57.01 -34.78
C MET A 3 -8.76 -56.27 -34.14
N ARG A 4 -9.48 -56.88 -33.20
CA ARG A 4 -9.34 -56.84 -31.71
C ARG A 4 -9.75 -55.51 -31.04
N ARG A 5 -10.88 -55.56 -30.31
CA ARG A 5 -11.33 -54.63 -29.26
C ARG A 5 -10.52 -54.80 -27.96
N PRO A 6 -10.49 -53.79 -27.07
CA PRO A 6 -10.53 -53.99 -25.62
C PRO A 6 -11.77 -53.29 -25.01
N CYS A 7 -12.67 -53.99 -24.31
CA CYS A 7 -12.64 -54.37 -22.88
C CYS A 7 -12.94 -53.19 -21.92
N LEU A 8 -14.24 -53.06 -21.58
CA LEU A 8 -14.73 -52.47 -20.34
C LEU A 8 -14.34 -53.39 -19.17
N LEU A 9 -13.70 -52.85 -18.12
CA LEU A 9 -13.57 -53.54 -16.85
C LEU A 9 -14.54 -52.92 -15.83
N LEU A 10 -15.49 -53.74 -15.42
CA LEU A 10 -16.42 -53.58 -14.31
C LEU A 10 -15.63 -53.85 -13.01
N ILE A 11 -15.66 -52.96 -12.02
CA ILE A 11 -15.21 -53.28 -10.65
C ILE A 11 -16.34 -53.02 -9.68
N CYS A 12 -16.68 -54.09 -8.97
CA CYS A 12 -17.81 -54.26 -8.06
C CYS A 12 -17.68 -53.43 -6.78
N PHE A 13 -18.84 -52.94 -6.32
CA PHE A 13 -19.07 -52.48 -4.95
C PHE A 13 -18.91 -53.63 -3.95
N LEU A 14 -18.10 -53.43 -2.91
CA LEU A 14 -18.17 -54.20 -1.67
C LEU A 14 -18.53 -53.25 -0.52
N ALA A 15 -19.73 -53.43 0.02
CA ALA A 15 -20.17 -52.82 1.26
C ALA A 15 -19.49 -53.52 2.43
N ALA A 16 -18.75 -52.76 3.25
CA ALA A 16 -18.22 -53.23 4.53
C ALA A 16 -19.04 -52.62 5.67
N THR A 17 -19.60 -53.51 6.49
CA THR A 17 -20.37 -53.24 7.71
C THR A 17 -19.54 -52.54 8.77
N ALA A 18 -20.07 -51.46 9.34
CA ALA A 18 -19.51 -50.75 10.48
C ALA A 18 -19.63 -51.57 11.77
N ALA A 19 -18.51 -51.78 12.47
CA ALA A 19 -18.47 -52.20 13.87
C ALA A 19 -17.99 -51.02 14.71
N ALA A 20 -18.83 -50.57 15.65
CA ALA A 20 -18.51 -49.48 16.57
C ALA A 20 -17.46 -49.94 17.59
N VAL A 21 -16.38 -49.17 17.71
CA VAL A 21 -15.38 -49.27 18.79
C VAL A 21 -15.56 -48.03 19.68
N PRO A 22 -15.63 -48.17 21.02
CA PRO A 22 -15.86 -47.04 21.91
C PRO A 22 -14.65 -46.11 21.95
N ALA A 23 -14.92 -44.81 21.95
CA ALA A 23 -13.94 -43.74 22.01
C ALA A 23 -13.09 -43.83 23.30
N VAL A 24 -11.78 -43.99 23.13
CA VAL A 24 -10.79 -43.67 24.16
C VAL A 24 -10.37 -42.22 23.92
N GLY A 25 -10.64 -41.36 24.90
CA GLY A 25 -10.31 -39.95 24.85
C GLY A 25 -8.81 -39.74 24.65
N GLN A 26 -8.42 -39.40 23.42
CA GLN A 26 -7.15 -38.75 23.17
C GLN A 26 -7.36 -37.25 23.39
N SER A 27 -6.73 -36.75 24.45
CA SER A 27 -6.33 -35.35 24.54
C SER A 27 -5.67 -34.97 23.22
N GLN A 28 -6.36 -34.20 22.38
CA GLN A 28 -5.75 -33.57 21.22
C GLN A 28 -4.72 -32.56 21.74
N ALA A 29 -3.47 -32.99 21.86
CA ALA A 29 -2.38 -32.04 21.73
C ALA A 29 -2.59 -31.38 20.37
N LYS A 30 -2.81 -30.05 20.35
CA LYS A 30 -2.74 -29.27 19.10
C LYS A 30 -1.39 -29.60 18.48
N GLU A 31 -1.35 -30.43 17.43
CA GLU A 31 -0.19 -30.50 16.56
C GLU A 31 0.10 -29.06 16.16
N LYS A 32 1.29 -28.54 16.50
CA LYS A 32 1.78 -27.30 15.92
C LYS A 32 1.74 -27.51 14.42
N ARG A 33 0.75 -26.94 13.74
CA ARG A 33 0.77 -26.89 12.28
C ARG A 33 2.07 -26.22 11.88
N ALA A 34 2.77 -26.83 10.93
CA ALA A 34 3.98 -26.26 10.39
C ALA A 34 3.53 -25.07 9.53
N GLY A 35 3.96 -23.86 9.90
CA GLY A 35 3.68 -22.64 9.15
C GLY A 35 4.14 -22.74 7.68
N PRO A 36 3.89 -21.68 6.88
CA PRO A 36 4.21 -21.71 5.46
C PRO A 36 5.69 -22.01 5.22
N LEU A 37 5.97 -22.68 4.09
CA LEU A 37 7.34 -22.95 3.67
C LEU A 37 8.11 -21.63 3.51
N PRO A 38 9.41 -21.60 3.83
CA PRO A 38 10.21 -20.40 3.65
C PRO A 38 10.36 -20.05 2.17
N ILE A 39 10.48 -18.76 1.88
CA ILE A 39 10.65 -18.24 0.52
C ILE A 39 12.03 -18.68 -0.03
N PRO A 40 12.11 -19.38 -1.17
CA PRO A 40 13.38 -19.77 -1.75
C PRO A 40 14.10 -18.56 -2.34
N SER A 41 15.41 -18.45 -2.11
CA SER A 41 16.24 -17.50 -2.86
C SER A 41 16.53 -18.06 -4.26
N LEU A 42 16.27 -17.27 -5.30
CA LEU A 42 16.59 -17.65 -6.69
C LEU A 42 18.04 -17.33 -7.08
N GLN A 43 18.76 -16.65 -6.21
CA GLN A 43 20.19 -16.41 -6.32
C GLN A 43 20.88 -16.77 -5.00
N ILE A 44 22.19 -16.97 -5.03
CA ILE A 44 22.98 -17.15 -3.81
C ILE A 44 23.05 -15.80 -3.08
N PRO A 45 22.63 -15.68 -1.82
CA PRO A 45 22.75 -14.43 -1.07
C PRO A 45 24.23 -14.04 -0.89
N PHE A 46 24.57 -12.78 -1.23
CA PHE A 46 25.90 -12.20 -1.03
C PHE A 46 25.88 -11.12 0.06
N GLY A 47 27.04 -10.74 0.58
CA GLY A 47 27.16 -9.71 1.64
C GLY A 47 26.95 -10.23 3.06
N GLU A 48 27.00 -9.32 4.02
CA GLU A 48 26.80 -9.61 5.45
C GLU A 48 25.32 -9.83 5.75
N LYS A 49 24.99 -10.68 6.72
CA LYS A 49 23.60 -10.92 7.12
C LYS A 49 23.02 -9.70 7.82
N PHE A 50 23.81 -9.04 8.66
CA PHE A 50 23.43 -7.86 9.43
C PHE A 50 24.57 -6.84 9.32
N ILE A 51 24.21 -5.58 9.10
CA ILE A 51 25.15 -4.45 9.02
C ILE A 51 24.59 -3.36 9.94
N GLY A 52 25.47 -2.69 10.69
CA GLY A 52 25.11 -1.66 11.65
C GLY A 52 25.13 -2.19 13.09
N SER A 53 24.29 -1.62 13.95
CA SER A 53 24.18 -2.00 15.36
C SER A 53 22.75 -1.85 15.86
N ALA A 54 22.42 -2.55 16.94
CA ALA A 54 21.13 -2.38 17.59
C ALA A 54 20.92 -0.90 17.98
N ALA A 55 19.79 -0.33 17.57
CA ALA A 55 19.38 1.00 17.90
C ALA A 55 18.90 1.10 19.34
N THR A 56 19.04 2.30 19.91
CA THR A 56 18.32 2.70 21.11
C THR A 56 17.05 3.41 20.68
N ALA A 57 15.89 2.96 21.15
CA ALA A 57 14.62 3.61 20.85
C ALA A 57 14.65 5.09 21.25
N LYS A 58 14.20 5.96 20.34
CA LYS A 58 13.99 7.39 20.55
C LYS A 58 12.51 7.70 20.25
N PRO A 59 11.59 7.37 21.18
CA PRO A 59 10.16 7.50 20.91
C PRO A 59 9.79 8.93 20.50
N LEU A 60 8.96 9.03 19.47
CA LEU A 60 8.33 10.26 19.01
C LEU A 60 7.01 10.50 19.77
N GLU A 61 6.39 11.66 19.56
CA GLU A 61 5.02 11.88 20.00
C GLU A 61 4.07 10.81 19.42
N SER A 62 2.99 10.48 20.14
CA SER A 62 1.98 9.57 19.59
C SER A 62 1.34 10.19 18.35
N LYS A 63 1.05 9.37 17.33
CA LYS A 63 0.45 9.87 16.10
C LYS A 63 -0.91 10.54 16.36
N ILE A 64 -1.21 11.56 15.57
CA ILE A 64 -2.56 12.13 15.52
C ILE A 64 -3.47 11.07 14.90
N LYS A 65 -4.54 10.71 15.61
CA LYS A 65 -5.51 9.72 15.13
C LYS A 65 -6.52 10.40 14.22
N GLY A 66 -6.57 9.97 12.96
CA GLY A 66 -7.61 10.38 12.02
C GLY A 66 -9.02 9.99 12.49
N SER A 67 -10.02 10.66 11.92
CA SER A 67 -11.44 10.33 12.12
C SER A 67 -12.12 10.17 10.75
N PRO A 68 -12.74 9.02 10.46
CA PRO A 68 -12.81 7.82 11.29
C PRO A 68 -11.44 7.18 11.51
N GLN A 69 -11.31 6.39 12.57
CA GLN A 69 -10.10 5.62 12.80
C GLN A 69 -10.11 4.40 11.87
N ALA A 70 -9.22 4.45 10.89
CA ALA A 70 -9.06 3.41 9.90
C ALA A 70 -7.58 3.02 9.79
N PHE A 71 -7.34 1.87 9.16
CA PHE A 71 -6.03 1.36 8.77
C PHE A 71 -6.11 1.10 7.26
N ASN A 72 -5.14 1.58 6.48
CA ASN A 72 -4.92 1.20 5.09
C ASN A 72 -3.40 0.97 4.85
N MET A 73 -2.96 0.81 3.60
CA MET A 73 -1.53 0.65 3.29
C MET A 73 -0.61 1.77 3.80
N HIS A 74 -1.16 2.96 4.00
CA HIS A 74 -0.50 4.15 4.54
C HIS A 74 -0.84 4.38 6.03
N GLN A 75 -1.20 3.33 6.75
CA GLN A 75 -1.40 3.26 8.21
C GLN A 75 -2.61 4.02 8.79
N ASP A 76 -3.29 4.87 8.02
CA ASP A 76 -4.59 5.48 8.35
C ASP A 76 -5.24 6.16 7.14
N GLY A 77 -6.50 6.58 7.30
CA GLY A 77 -7.23 7.29 6.24
C GLY A 77 -6.68 8.68 5.87
N GLY A 78 -5.76 9.23 6.66
CA GLY A 78 -5.01 10.44 6.32
C GLY A 78 -3.69 10.15 5.59
N ASN A 79 -3.36 8.88 5.39
CA ASN A 79 -2.14 8.38 4.75
C ASN A 79 -0.84 8.87 5.42
N THR A 80 -0.79 8.90 6.75
CA THR A 80 0.39 9.41 7.48
C THR A 80 1.62 8.49 7.39
N GLY A 81 1.44 7.22 7.04
CA GLY A 81 2.52 6.22 6.98
C GLY A 81 3.19 5.97 8.34
N THR A 82 2.50 6.29 9.43
CA THR A 82 3.02 6.24 10.79
C THR A 82 2.19 5.33 11.68
N ILE A 83 2.81 4.59 12.60
CA ILE A 83 2.13 3.72 13.56
C ILE A 83 2.78 3.77 14.96
N ASP A 84 1.96 3.62 16.01
CA ASP A 84 2.39 3.69 17.43
C ASP A 84 2.86 2.34 18.00
N TYR A 85 3.11 1.35 17.13
CA TYR A 85 3.61 0.04 17.54
C TYR A 85 5.13 0.03 17.71
N PRO A 86 5.67 -0.79 18.64
CA PRO A 86 7.08 -1.12 18.64
C PRO A 86 7.45 -1.80 17.32
N ALA A 87 8.74 -1.78 16.99
CA ALA A 87 9.28 -2.46 15.83
C ALA A 87 10.69 -3.00 16.17
N PRO A 88 11.35 -3.76 15.29
CA PRO A 88 12.67 -4.31 15.60
C PRO A 88 13.72 -3.20 15.78
N LEU A 89 14.50 -3.24 16.85
CA LEU A 89 15.60 -2.31 17.09
C LEU A 89 16.93 -2.81 16.55
N GLY A 90 17.01 -4.05 16.03
CA GLY A 90 18.26 -4.62 15.54
C GLY A 90 18.95 -5.53 16.54
N ARG A 91 18.23 -6.01 17.56
CA ARG A 91 18.76 -6.88 18.62
C ARG A 91 18.55 -8.33 18.23
N ASN A 92 19.62 -9.05 17.94
CA ASN A 92 19.59 -10.48 17.63
C ASN A 92 18.49 -10.85 16.62
N LEU A 93 18.36 -10.05 15.55
CA LEU A 93 17.22 -10.09 14.64
C LEU A 93 16.91 -11.51 14.14
N GLU A 94 15.65 -11.91 14.31
CA GLU A 94 15.09 -13.13 13.77
C GLU A 94 14.37 -12.83 12.45
N LEU A 95 14.60 -13.69 11.46
CA LEU A 95 13.98 -13.60 10.14
C LEU A 95 13.10 -14.82 9.91
N LYS A 96 11.81 -14.57 9.69
CA LYS A 96 10.85 -15.58 9.24
C LYS A 96 10.34 -15.21 7.85
N THR A 97 10.21 -16.19 6.98
CA THR A 97 9.61 -16.00 5.65
C THR A 97 8.55 -17.06 5.41
N GLY A 98 7.54 -16.73 4.60
CA GLY A 98 6.45 -17.62 4.26
C GLY A 98 6.02 -17.44 2.82
N ILE A 99 5.91 -18.53 2.06
CA ILE A 99 5.30 -18.55 0.72
C ILE A 99 3.78 -18.39 0.89
N GLN A 100 3.35 -17.15 1.02
CA GLN A 100 1.97 -16.75 1.19
C GLN A 100 1.77 -15.44 0.44
N SER A 101 0.88 -15.42 -0.56
CA SER A 101 0.63 -14.23 -1.40
C SER A 101 -0.26 -13.20 -0.68
N LEU A 102 0.18 -12.77 0.50
CA LEU A 102 -0.41 -11.68 1.26
C LEU A 102 0.03 -10.36 0.63
N HIS A 103 -0.88 -9.39 0.60
CA HIS A 103 -0.64 -8.04 0.12
C HIS A 103 -0.67 -7.08 1.31
N ILE A 104 -1.51 -6.04 1.27
CA ILE A 104 -1.64 -5.05 2.34
C ILE A 104 -2.02 -5.74 3.65
N LEU A 105 -1.18 -5.58 4.67
CA LEU A 105 -1.38 -6.14 6.01
C LEU A 105 -1.95 -5.07 6.93
N MET A 106 -3.03 -5.41 7.64
CA MET A 106 -3.69 -4.51 8.60
C MET A 106 -4.09 -5.30 9.85
N TRP A 107 -4.12 -4.61 10.99
CA TRP A 107 -4.50 -5.22 12.26
C TRP A 107 -5.72 -4.54 12.84
N THR A 108 -6.65 -5.36 13.33
CA THR A 108 -7.76 -4.87 14.16
C THR A 108 -7.22 -4.33 15.49
N ARG A 109 -8.05 -3.61 16.25
CA ARG A 109 -7.69 -3.19 17.62
C ARG A 109 -7.39 -4.37 18.55
N SER A 110 -8.00 -5.52 18.29
CA SER A 110 -7.79 -6.75 19.07
C SER A 110 -6.51 -7.50 18.67
N GLY A 111 -5.80 -7.04 17.63
CA GLY A 111 -4.55 -7.64 17.15
C GLY A 111 -4.75 -8.74 16.11
N GLN A 112 -5.96 -8.95 15.57
CA GLN A 112 -6.17 -9.88 14.47
C GLN A 112 -5.60 -9.30 13.17
N LEU A 113 -4.72 -10.04 12.51
CA LEU A 113 -4.18 -9.68 11.21
C LEU A 113 -5.18 -10.04 10.09
N VAL A 114 -5.43 -9.08 9.21
CA VAL A 114 -6.17 -9.23 7.96
C VAL A 114 -5.33 -8.72 6.80
N ALA A 115 -5.42 -9.37 5.66
CA ALA A 115 -4.63 -9.05 4.49
C ALA A 115 -5.45 -9.10 3.20
N GLY A 116 -5.06 -8.29 2.21
CA GLY A 116 -5.33 -8.62 0.81
C GLY A 116 -4.66 -9.95 0.46
N TYR A 117 -5.31 -10.78 -0.36
CA TYR A 117 -4.83 -12.13 -0.64
C TYR A 117 -5.05 -12.54 -2.10
N THR A 118 -4.08 -13.24 -2.68
CA THR A 118 -4.24 -13.86 -4.00
C THR A 118 -3.96 -15.35 -4.00
N LYS A 119 -4.70 -16.09 -4.84
CA LYS A 119 -4.42 -17.49 -5.14
C LYS A 119 -4.64 -17.82 -6.61
N ILE A 120 -4.03 -18.91 -7.07
CA ILE A 120 -4.26 -19.42 -8.41
C ILE A 120 -5.57 -20.21 -8.42
N GLY A 121 -6.59 -19.67 -9.10
CA GLY A 121 -7.84 -20.34 -9.39
C GLY A 121 -7.83 -21.01 -10.78
N LEU A 122 -8.96 -21.64 -11.14
CA LEU A 122 -9.10 -22.35 -12.42
C LEU A 122 -9.01 -21.42 -13.65
N SER A 123 -9.43 -20.16 -13.50
CA SER A 123 -9.49 -19.15 -14.57
C SER A 123 -8.35 -18.12 -14.50
N GLY A 124 -7.40 -18.29 -13.57
CA GLY A 124 -6.30 -17.36 -13.35
C GLY A 124 -6.18 -16.94 -11.89
N LEU A 125 -5.53 -15.80 -11.67
CA LEU A 125 -5.34 -15.24 -10.33
C LEU A 125 -6.69 -14.76 -9.77
N GLN A 126 -7.04 -15.24 -8.57
CA GLN A 126 -8.19 -14.78 -7.81
C GLN A 126 -7.72 -13.83 -6.72
N TRP A 127 -8.38 -12.68 -6.61
CA TRP A 127 -8.11 -11.66 -5.60
C TRP A 127 -9.19 -11.71 -4.51
N GLY A 128 -8.76 -11.66 -3.27
CA GLY A 128 -9.62 -11.81 -2.10
C GLY A 128 -9.01 -11.20 -0.85
N LEU A 129 -9.55 -11.59 0.30
CA LEU A 129 -9.12 -11.21 1.62
C LEU A 129 -8.77 -12.45 2.44
N ALA A 130 -7.87 -12.31 3.39
CA ALA A 130 -7.54 -13.39 4.32
C ALA A 130 -7.35 -12.86 5.75
N ALA A 131 -7.87 -13.61 6.73
CA ALA A 131 -7.47 -13.48 8.11
C ALA A 131 -6.28 -14.41 8.36
N VAL A 132 -5.24 -13.91 9.01
CA VAL A 132 -3.94 -14.59 9.13
C VAL A 132 -3.50 -14.61 10.59
N ASP A 133 -2.93 -15.72 11.01
CA ASP A 133 -2.24 -15.81 12.30
C ASP A 133 -0.86 -15.15 12.18
N ASP A 134 -0.60 -14.06 12.90
CA ASP A 134 0.60 -13.24 12.72
C ASP A 134 1.88 -13.87 13.32
N GLU A 135 1.74 -14.81 14.25
CA GLU A 135 2.83 -15.65 14.75
C GLU A 135 3.24 -16.71 13.74
N THR A 136 2.28 -17.50 13.24
CA THR A 136 2.53 -18.66 12.39
C THR A 136 2.58 -18.33 10.90
N LEU A 137 1.96 -17.23 10.47
CA LEU A 137 1.67 -16.82 9.09
C LEU A 137 0.68 -17.75 8.36
N GLU A 138 -0.09 -18.56 9.10
CA GLU A 138 -1.10 -19.44 8.53
C GLU A 138 -2.42 -18.71 8.25
N LEU A 139 -3.10 -19.09 7.18
CA LEU A 139 -4.44 -18.62 6.89
C LEU A 139 -5.45 -19.20 7.89
N GLN A 140 -6.28 -18.34 8.44
CA GLN A 140 -7.36 -18.69 9.38
C GLN A 140 -8.74 -18.65 8.71
N ALA A 141 -8.94 -17.67 7.82
CA ALA A 141 -10.13 -17.55 6.98
C ALA A 141 -9.78 -16.87 5.65
N GLU A 142 -10.59 -17.11 4.62
CA GLU A 142 -10.47 -16.46 3.30
C GLU A 142 -11.84 -16.00 2.83
N TRP A 143 -11.87 -14.88 2.11
CA TRP A 143 -13.05 -14.41 1.39
C TRP A 143 -12.69 -14.00 -0.04
N TYR A 144 -13.57 -14.28 -0.99
CA TYR A 144 -13.44 -13.87 -2.39
C TYR A 144 -14.79 -13.37 -2.89
N PRO A 145 -14.80 -12.47 -3.89
CA PRO A 145 -16.03 -12.12 -4.59
C PRO A 145 -16.72 -13.36 -5.16
N GLU A 146 -18.04 -13.46 -4.95
CA GLU A 146 -18.83 -14.60 -5.45
C GLU A 146 -18.85 -14.66 -6.99
N ARG A 147 -18.68 -13.50 -7.64
CA ARG A 147 -18.66 -13.38 -9.09
C ARG A 147 -17.22 -13.53 -9.61
N GLU A 148 -17.03 -14.43 -10.57
CA GLU A 148 -15.76 -14.54 -11.28
C GLU A 148 -15.42 -13.27 -12.07
N GLY A 149 -14.12 -13.02 -12.26
CA GLY A 149 -13.62 -11.87 -13.03
C GLY A 149 -13.72 -10.55 -12.29
N GLN A 150 -13.61 -10.57 -10.95
CA GLN A 150 -13.43 -9.38 -10.13
C GLN A 150 -11.96 -9.23 -9.75
N THR A 151 -11.37 -8.11 -10.11
CA THR A 151 -9.98 -7.76 -9.80
C THR A 151 -10.00 -6.79 -8.63
N LEU A 152 -9.80 -7.29 -7.41
CA LEU A 152 -9.85 -6.44 -6.22
C LEU A 152 -8.65 -5.49 -6.15
N ASN A 153 -8.91 -4.22 -5.88
CA ASN A 153 -7.88 -3.22 -5.61
C ASN A 153 -7.42 -3.31 -4.15
N VAL A 154 -6.79 -4.43 -3.79
CA VAL A 154 -6.34 -4.67 -2.40
C VAL A 154 -5.34 -3.62 -1.92
N ALA A 155 -4.65 -2.92 -2.81
CA ALA A 155 -3.76 -1.80 -2.46
C ALA A 155 -4.50 -0.66 -1.73
N TYR A 156 -5.74 -0.37 -2.14
CA TYR A 156 -6.55 0.72 -1.61
C TYR A 156 -7.68 0.24 -0.68
N MET A 157 -7.51 -0.95 -0.08
CA MET A 157 -8.46 -1.43 0.92
C MET A 157 -8.32 -0.67 2.24
N GLU A 158 -9.42 -0.60 2.99
CA GLU A 158 -9.48 0.08 4.28
C GLU A 158 -10.10 -0.84 5.33
N LEU A 159 -9.49 -0.90 6.52
CA LEU A 159 -10.03 -1.54 7.72
C LEU A 159 -10.53 -0.47 8.68
N LEU A 160 -11.81 -0.49 9.04
CA LEU A 160 -12.35 0.37 10.08
C LEU A 160 -12.07 -0.22 11.47
N LEU A 161 -11.33 0.52 12.29
CA LEU A 161 -10.87 0.01 13.60
C LEU A 161 -11.97 -0.06 14.66
N ASP A 162 -13.11 0.60 14.45
CA ASP A 162 -14.24 0.57 15.40
C ASP A 162 -15.20 -0.59 15.14
N THR A 163 -15.23 -1.11 13.92
CA THR A 163 -16.20 -2.13 13.50
C THR A 163 -15.56 -3.40 12.96
N ASP A 164 -14.24 -3.40 12.70
CA ASP A 164 -13.52 -4.48 12.01
C ASP A 164 -14.11 -4.81 10.61
N GLU A 165 -14.72 -3.80 9.97
CA GLU A 165 -15.18 -3.88 8.58
C GLU A 165 -14.03 -3.56 7.63
N ILE A 166 -13.88 -4.38 6.60
CA ILE A 166 -12.94 -4.18 5.50
C ILE A 166 -13.72 -3.68 4.28
N VAL A 167 -13.32 -2.53 3.75
CA VAL A 167 -13.79 -1.98 2.48
C VAL A 167 -12.76 -2.28 1.40
N VAL A 168 -13.21 -2.83 0.27
CA VAL A 168 -12.35 -3.08 -0.89
C VAL A 168 -13.15 -2.92 -2.18
N THR A 169 -12.55 -2.32 -3.20
CA THR A 169 -13.17 -2.16 -4.52
C THR A 169 -12.71 -3.25 -5.48
N SER A 170 -13.46 -3.48 -6.56
CA SER A 170 -12.96 -4.13 -7.76
C SER A 170 -12.82 -3.14 -8.91
N LYS A 171 -11.85 -3.37 -9.81
CA LYS A 171 -11.68 -2.56 -11.02
C LYS A 171 -12.96 -2.51 -11.87
N GLU A 172 -13.74 -3.59 -11.83
CA GLU A 172 -14.99 -3.76 -12.58
C GLU A 172 -16.19 -3.02 -11.94
N GLY A 173 -15.98 -2.19 -10.93
CA GLY A 173 -16.98 -1.25 -10.44
C GLY A 173 -17.83 -1.76 -9.29
N GLN A 174 -17.32 -2.66 -8.46
CA GLN A 174 -18.00 -3.08 -7.23
C GLN A 174 -17.27 -2.54 -5.99
N ILE A 175 -18.02 -2.18 -4.95
CA ILE A 175 -17.47 -2.00 -3.59
C ILE A 175 -17.99 -3.13 -2.71
N TYR A 176 -17.09 -3.77 -1.97
CA TYR A 176 -17.40 -4.82 -1.01
C TYR A 176 -17.08 -4.33 0.40
N VAL A 177 -18.01 -4.56 1.32
CA VAL A 177 -17.78 -4.41 2.77
C VAL A 177 -17.86 -5.79 3.39
N VAL A 178 -16.74 -6.22 3.96
CA VAL A 178 -16.55 -7.56 4.52
C VAL A 178 -16.29 -7.42 6.02
N GLN A 179 -17.14 -8.03 6.84
CA GLN A 179 -16.98 -8.06 8.28
C GLN A 179 -15.98 -9.14 8.68
N LEU A 180 -14.95 -8.75 9.43
CA LEU A 180 -14.12 -9.69 10.16
C LEU A 180 -14.76 -9.97 11.52
N THR A 181 -15.04 -11.24 11.81
CA THR A 181 -15.55 -11.68 13.12
C THR A 181 -14.54 -12.62 13.74
N THR A 182 -14.19 -12.41 15.01
CA THR A 182 -13.30 -13.31 15.78
C THR A 182 -14.03 -14.06 16.90
N GLU A 183 -15.23 -13.61 17.29
CA GLU A 183 -16.04 -14.26 18.32
C GLU A 183 -16.67 -15.56 17.79
N GLY A 184 -16.47 -16.68 18.49
CA GLY A 184 -16.98 -17.99 18.06
C GLY A 184 -16.23 -18.64 16.89
N GLY A 185 -15.20 -17.97 16.35
CA GLY A 185 -14.40 -18.41 15.22
C GLY A 185 -14.02 -17.23 14.33
N ILE A 186 -12.90 -17.36 13.60
CA ILE A 186 -12.44 -16.32 12.66
C ILE A 186 -13.15 -16.50 11.33
N ASN A 187 -13.91 -15.49 10.90
CA ASN A 187 -14.66 -15.49 9.65
C ASN A 187 -14.56 -14.13 8.94
N LEU A 188 -14.71 -14.17 7.61
CA LEU A 188 -14.80 -13.00 6.74
C LEU A 188 -16.11 -13.08 5.96
N ASP A 189 -17.09 -12.26 6.34
CA ASP A 189 -18.46 -12.33 5.83
C ASP A 189 -18.82 -11.06 5.06
N LEU A 190 -19.30 -11.20 3.82
CA LEU A 190 -19.80 -10.06 3.04
C LEU A 190 -21.07 -9.50 3.69
N THR A 191 -21.06 -8.23 4.09
CA THR A 191 -22.21 -7.57 4.73
C THR A 191 -22.89 -6.54 3.81
N ARG A 192 -22.14 -5.95 2.87
CA ARG A 192 -22.66 -4.98 1.91
C ARG A 192 -21.89 -5.09 0.59
N MET A 193 -22.62 -4.93 -0.51
CA MET A 193 -22.03 -4.82 -1.85
C MET A 193 -22.74 -3.72 -2.62
N GLU A 194 -21.96 -2.86 -3.27
CA GLU A 194 -22.46 -1.75 -4.09
C GLU A 194 -21.98 -1.92 -5.53
N ASN A 195 -22.89 -1.72 -6.48
CA ASN A 195 -22.57 -1.82 -7.90
C ASN A 195 -22.59 -0.44 -8.55
N LEU A 196 -21.41 0.04 -8.94
CA LEU A 196 -21.19 1.36 -9.53
C LEU A 196 -21.01 1.31 -11.06
N THR A 197 -21.21 0.17 -11.71
CA THR A 197 -21.01 0.05 -13.18
C THR A 197 -21.85 1.01 -14.01
N SER A 198 -23.07 1.37 -13.57
CA SER A 198 -23.91 2.37 -14.24
C SER A 198 -23.55 3.82 -13.89
N VAL A 199 -22.69 3.99 -12.90
CA VAL A 199 -22.24 5.27 -12.37
C VAL A 199 -20.92 5.69 -13.02
N LEU A 200 -20.03 4.74 -13.28
CA LEU A 200 -18.74 4.99 -13.91
C LEU A 200 -18.85 5.45 -15.37
N GLY A 201 -17.90 6.30 -15.78
CA GLY A 201 -17.74 6.70 -17.17
C GLY A 201 -17.23 5.57 -18.06
N PRO A 202 -17.39 5.66 -19.40
CA PRO A 202 -16.87 4.66 -20.32
C PRO A 202 -15.36 4.47 -20.21
N GLY A 203 -14.92 3.24 -19.91
CA GLY A 203 -13.50 2.89 -19.77
C GLY A 203 -12.89 3.21 -18.41
N GLU A 204 -13.65 3.81 -17.50
CA GLU A 204 -13.21 4.05 -16.13
C GLU A 204 -13.11 2.74 -15.34
N LEU A 205 -12.09 2.65 -14.48
CA LEU A 205 -11.93 1.58 -13.50
C LEU A 205 -12.20 2.16 -12.12
N LEU A 206 -12.97 1.46 -11.29
CA LEU A 206 -13.12 1.85 -9.89
C LEU A 206 -11.84 1.55 -9.13
N MET A 207 -11.40 2.48 -8.27
CA MET A 207 -10.10 2.37 -7.59
C MET A 207 -10.23 2.51 -6.08
N ASN A 208 -10.73 3.66 -5.60
CA ASN A 208 -10.74 3.98 -4.17
C ASN A 208 -12.12 3.77 -3.55
N ALA A 209 -12.16 3.36 -2.27
CA ALA A 209 -13.33 3.51 -1.43
C ALA A 209 -12.95 3.66 0.05
N MET A 210 -13.56 4.63 0.75
CA MET A 210 -13.29 4.93 2.15
C MET A 210 -14.53 5.44 2.86
N TYR A 211 -14.67 5.14 4.16
CA TYR A 211 -15.76 5.70 4.96
C TYR A 211 -15.38 7.07 5.55
N ASP A 212 -16.36 7.97 5.59
CA ASP A 212 -16.26 9.19 6.39
C ASP A 212 -16.89 9.03 7.79
N THR A 213 -16.77 10.07 8.62
CA THR A 213 -17.34 10.10 9.97
C THR A 213 -18.88 10.08 10.03
N GLN A 214 -19.55 10.35 8.92
CA GLN A 214 -21.01 10.23 8.77
C GLN A 214 -21.43 8.88 8.17
N LYS A 215 -20.48 7.97 7.97
CA LYS A 215 -20.68 6.66 7.33
C LYS A 215 -21.10 6.76 5.85
N ASN A 216 -20.78 7.88 5.19
CA ASN A 216 -20.80 7.94 3.75
C ASN A 216 -19.61 7.15 3.20
N LEU A 217 -19.86 6.32 2.20
CA LEU A 217 -18.84 5.53 1.52
C LEU A 217 -18.37 6.30 0.28
N TRP A 218 -17.28 7.07 0.44
CA TRP A 218 -16.64 7.80 -0.65
C TRP A 218 -15.95 6.86 -1.61
N PHE A 219 -15.91 7.21 -2.90
CA PHE A 219 -15.22 6.44 -3.93
C PHE A 219 -14.65 7.32 -5.04
N SER A 220 -13.68 6.78 -5.77
CA SER A 220 -13.24 7.35 -7.03
C SER A 220 -12.91 6.28 -8.06
N SER A 221 -13.15 6.59 -9.33
CA SER A 221 -12.50 5.89 -10.43
C SER A 221 -11.04 6.37 -10.59
N GLY A 222 -10.23 5.64 -11.34
CA GLY A 222 -8.82 5.93 -11.56
C GLY A 222 -8.01 4.69 -11.87
N GLY A 223 -6.68 4.82 -11.88
CA GLY A 223 -5.78 3.67 -12.05
C GLY A 223 -4.32 4.08 -12.03
N LEU A 224 -3.44 3.08 -12.05
CA LEU A 224 -2.00 3.29 -12.21
C LEU A 224 -1.64 3.11 -13.68
N ARG A 225 -1.17 4.15 -14.38
CA ARG A 225 -0.91 4.05 -15.82
C ARG A 225 0.20 3.05 -16.13
N ALA A 226 0.19 2.51 -17.34
CA ALA A 226 1.22 1.59 -17.78
C ALA A 226 2.65 2.18 -17.66
N GLN A 227 3.52 1.48 -16.92
CA GLN A 227 4.96 1.69 -16.88
C GLN A 227 5.64 0.55 -17.64
N GLY A 228 6.35 0.84 -18.73
CA GLY A 228 7.07 -0.19 -19.49
C GLY A 228 6.19 -1.29 -20.12
N GLY A 229 4.90 -1.02 -20.33
CA GLY A 229 3.91 -1.97 -20.87
C GLY A 229 3.00 -2.63 -19.83
N HIS A 230 3.17 -2.28 -18.56
CA HIS A 230 2.56 -2.92 -17.41
C HIS A 230 1.81 -1.89 -16.55
N GLY A 231 0.49 -2.05 -16.41
CA GLY A 231 -0.39 -1.14 -15.66
C GLY A 231 -1.75 -1.01 -16.33
N ASP A 232 -2.56 -0.06 -15.86
CA ASP A 232 -3.86 0.26 -16.41
C ASP A 232 -3.74 1.13 -17.66
N ALA A 233 -4.72 1.00 -18.56
CA ALA A 233 -4.86 1.89 -19.70
C ALA A 233 -5.18 3.31 -19.20
N GLU A 234 -4.71 4.31 -19.95
CA GLU A 234 -5.07 5.71 -19.66
C GLU A 234 -6.59 5.90 -19.74
N GLN A 235 -7.15 6.53 -18.70
CA GLN A 235 -8.55 6.88 -18.58
C GLN A 235 -8.73 8.38 -18.85
N ASN A 236 -9.62 8.73 -19.78
CA ASN A 236 -9.86 10.12 -20.19
C ASN A 236 -10.88 10.86 -19.32
N SER A 237 -11.33 10.24 -18.23
CA SER A 237 -12.22 10.84 -17.26
C SER A 237 -12.05 10.18 -15.90
N SER A 238 -12.57 10.86 -14.87
CA SER A 238 -12.70 10.30 -13.53
C SER A 238 -14.06 10.63 -12.93
N THR A 239 -14.58 9.69 -12.14
CA THR A 239 -15.78 9.85 -11.34
C THR A 239 -15.40 9.88 -9.87
N PHE A 240 -15.82 10.92 -9.16
CA PHE A 240 -15.83 10.95 -7.71
C PHE A 240 -17.25 10.82 -7.19
N GLY A 241 -17.43 10.18 -6.05
CA GLY A 241 -18.75 10.02 -5.45
C GLY A 241 -18.72 9.62 -4.00
N TYR A 242 -19.91 9.62 -3.40
CA TYR A 242 -20.15 8.93 -2.14
C TYR A 242 -21.53 8.28 -2.12
N ILE A 243 -21.67 7.26 -1.29
CA ILE A 243 -22.90 6.53 -1.05
C ILE A 243 -23.33 6.77 0.39
N GLU A 244 -24.53 7.31 0.60
CA GLU A 244 -25.10 7.50 1.92
C GLU A 244 -25.43 6.14 2.59
N PRO A 245 -25.63 6.10 3.93
CA PRO A 245 -26.05 4.88 4.62
C PRO A 245 -27.36 4.27 4.11
N ASP A 246 -28.23 5.07 3.50
CA ASP A 246 -29.50 4.60 2.92
C ASP A 246 -29.37 4.09 1.46
N GLY A 247 -28.16 4.15 0.88
CA GLY A 247 -27.87 3.73 -0.49
C GLY A 247 -27.98 4.85 -1.53
N THR A 248 -28.30 6.08 -1.15
CA THR A 248 -28.32 7.21 -2.09
C THR A 248 -26.91 7.49 -2.62
N VAL A 249 -26.76 7.56 -3.95
CA VAL A 249 -25.45 7.76 -4.62
C VAL A 249 -25.35 9.19 -5.15
N HIS A 250 -24.23 9.84 -4.85
CA HIS A 250 -23.88 11.18 -5.30
C HIS A 250 -22.61 11.12 -6.13
N VAL A 251 -22.59 11.77 -7.30
CA VAL A 251 -21.44 11.74 -8.21
C VAL A 251 -21.11 13.07 -8.87
N GLN A 252 -19.84 13.21 -9.20
CA GLN A 252 -19.29 14.27 -10.04
C GLN A 252 -18.27 13.67 -11.01
N HIS A 253 -18.42 13.98 -12.30
CA HIS A 253 -17.53 13.52 -13.36
C HIS A 253 -16.56 14.63 -13.78
N PHE A 254 -15.33 14.24 -14.05
CA PHE A 254 -14.24 15.10 -14.50
C PHE A 254 -13.75 14.55 -15.83
N GLN A 255 -13.73 15.38 -16.87
CA GLN A 255 -13.22 15.00 -18.19
C GLN A 255 -11.75 15.42 -18.31
N ASP A 256 -10.99 14.67 -19.11
CA ASP A 256 -9.57 14.91 -19.39
C ASP A 256 -8.70 15.02 -18.13
N GLN A 257 -9.13 14.34 -17.07
CA GLN A 257 -8.47 14.25 -15.78
C GLN A 257 -8.60 12.82 -15.26
N MET A 258 -7.49 12.27 -14.78
CA MET A 258 -7.40 10.91 -14.26
C MET A 258 -6.96 10.96 -12.80
N VAL A 259 -7.66 10.27 -11.90
CA VAL A 259 -7.12 9.96 -10.58
C VAL A 259 -6.05 8.90 -10.75
N GLU A 260 -4.84 9.20 -10.28
CA GLU A 260 -3.65 8.38 -10.55
C GLU A 260 -3.17 7.63 -9.31
N ASN A 261 -3.72 7.93 -8.12
CA ASN A 261 -3.40 7.24 -6.86
C ASN A 261 -4.54 7.37 -5.83
N GLY A 262 -4.28 7.03 -4.57
CA GLY A 262 -5.25 7.04 -3.48
C GLY A 262 -5.83 8.42 -3.16
N ILE A 263 -6.84 8.42 -2.28
CA ILE A 263 -7.42 9.63 -1.67
C ILE A 263 -7.07 9.70 -0.18
N GLY A 264 -7.12 10.90 0.40
CA GLY A 264 -7.01 11.12 1.84
C GLY A 264 -8.32 11.62 2.43
N LEU A 265 -8.59 11.33 3.70
CA LEU A 265 -9.85 11.68 4.35
C LEU A 265 -9.61 12.25 5.76
N ASN A 266 -10.31 13.35 6.07
CA ASN A 266 -10.41 13.89 7.42
C ASN A 266 -11.85 14.30 7.72
N GLY A 267 -12.48 13.63 8.69
CA GLY A 267 -13.85 13.91 9.08
C GLY A 267 -14.83 13.53 7.98
N THR A 268 -15.27 14.51 7.20
CA THR A 268 -16.11 14.34 5.99
C THR A 268 -15.49 14.99 4.77
N THR A 269 -14.23 15.39 4.86
CA THR A 269 -13.51 16.03 3.77
C THR A 269 -12.59 15.01 3.10
N VAL A 270 -12.75 14.87 1.79
CA VAL A 270 -11.88 14.04 0.95
C VAL A 270 -10.89 14.93 0.22
N PHE A 271 -9.63 14.56 0.24
CA PHE A 271 -8.54 15.18 -0.50
C PHE A 271 -8.13 14.25 -1.64
N ALA A 272 -8.18 14.74 -2.87
CA ALA A 272 -7.95 13.93 -4.05
C ALA A 272 -7.23 14.69 -5.14
N LEU A 273 -6.34 13.99 -5.85
CA LEU A 273 -5.52 14.52 -6.93
C LEU A 273 -5.96 13.92 -8.27
N THR A 274 -5.95 14.75 -9.31
CA THR A 274 -6.03 14.30 -10.69
C THR A 274 -4.83 14.78 -11.47
N GLY A 275 -4.31 13.93 -12.34
CA GLY A 275 -3.37 14.29 -13.39
C GLY A 275 -4.10 14.52 -14.71
N PRO A 276 -3.52 15.28 -15.65
CA PRO A 276 -4.10 15.50 -16.96
C PRO A 276 -4.15 14.20 -17.77
N SER A 277 -5.27 13.96 -18.44
CA SER A 277 -5.44 12.83 -19.37
C SER A 277 -6.11 13.28 -20.68
N GLY A 278 -6.17 12.39 -21.65
CA GLY A 278 -6.91 12.63 -22.89
C GLY A 278 -6.46 13.89 -23.64
N ALA A 279 -7.40 14.79 -23.94
CA ALA A 279 -7.08 16.02 -24.66
C ALA A 279 -6.20 16.97 -23.84
N ALA A 280 -6.36 17.00 -22.51
CA ALA A 280 -5.57 17.86 -21.63
C ALA A 280 -4.10 17.44 -21.54
N ALA A 281 -3.80 16.14 -21.66
CA ALA A 281 -2.43 15.62 -21.61
C ALA A 281 -1.53 16.09 -22.78
N ASN A 282 -2.14 16.53 -23.90
CA ASN A 282 -1.44 16.95 -25.11
C ASN A 282 -1.16 18.46 -25.18
N GLY A 283 -1.54 19.24 -24.16
CA GLY A 283 -1.23 20.66 -24.07
C GLY A 283 0.21 20.93 -23.64
N SER A 284 0.78 22.06 -24.06
CA SER A 284 2.13 22.51 -23.67
C SER A 284 2.26 22.96 -22.21
N ARG A 285 1.20 22.82 -21.42
CA ARG A 285 1.12 23.02 -19.96
C ARG A 285 -0.15 22.32 -19.47
N ALA A 286 -0.06 21.01 -19.26
CA ALA A 286 -1.19 20.23 -18.79
C ALA A 286 -1.25 20.34 -17.27
N ASP A 287 -2.27 21.00 -16.72
CA ASP A 287 -2.42 21.15 -15.27
C ASP A 287 -3.01 19.88 -14.66
N GLY A 288 -2.47 19.49 -13.52
CA GLY A 288 -3.15 18.60 -12.58
C GLY A 288 -3.97 19.43 -11.59
N TYR A 289 -4.93 18.80 -10.93
CA TYR A 289 -5.78 19.47 -9.95
C TYR A 289 -5.79 18.75 -8.61
N PHE A 290 -5.75 19.53 -7.55
CA PHE A 290 -5.94 19.08 -6.20
C PHE A 290 -7.25 19.61 -5.65
N TYR A 291 -8.08 18.71 -5.13
CA TYR A 291 -9.43 18.99 -4.67
C TYR A 291 -9.59 18.65 -3.20
N ALA A 292 -10.36 19.48 -2.50
CA ALA A 292 -11.04 19.10 -1.27
C ALA A 292 -12.55 19.00 -1.53
N PHE A 293 -13.12 17.82 -1.33
CA PHE A 293 -14.55 17.56 -1.46
C PHE A 293 -15.20 17.36 -0.09
N GLY A 294 -16.50 17.60 -0.02
CA GLY A 294 -17.34 17.20 1.11
C GLY A 294 -18.77 16.92 0.67
N PRO A 295 -19.61 16.36 1.56
CA PRO A 295 -21.02 16.16 1.25
C PRO A 295 -21.70 17.52 1.01
N GLY A 296 -22.64 17.57 0.06
CA GLY A 296 -23.34 18.80 -0.33
C GLY A 296 -24.85 18.74 -0.14
N PRO A 297 -25.56 19.86 -0.33
CA PRO A 297 -27.01 19.88 -0.17
C PRO A 297 -27.71 19.06 -1.27
N GLY A 298 -28.75 18.33 -0.89
CA GLY A 298 -29.54 17.55 -1.84
C GLY A 298 -28.75 16.38 -2.41
N THR A 299 -28.52 16.37 -3.73
CA THR A 299 -27.89 15.25 -4.43
C THR A 299 -26.44 15.50 -4.87
N SER A 300 -25.75 16.52 -4.34
CA SER A 300 -24.45 16.97 -4.87
C SER A 300 -23.25 16.69 -3.96
N ILE A 301 -22.09 16.43 -4.58
CA ILE A 301 -20.78 16.64 -3.96
C ILE A 301 -20.47 18.13 -3.94
N THR A 302 -19.90 18.64 -2.85
CA THR A 302 -19.40 20.03 -2.77
C THR A 302 -17.89 20.06 -2.95
N THR A 303 -17.40 20.83 -3.93
CA THR A 303 -15.99 21.22 -3.98
C THR A 303 -15.74 22.34 -2.98
N LEU A 304 -15.12 22.03 -1.85
CA LEU A 304 -14.78 23.00 -0.80
C LEU A 304 -13.74 24.00 -1.30
N TRP A 305 -12.72 23.49 -1.98
CA TRP A 305 -11.76 24.26 -2.75
C TRP A 305 -11.05 23.35 -3.76
N SER A 306 -10.46 23.97 -4.78
CA SER A 306 -9.59 23.30 -5.73
C SER A 306 -8.45 24.24 -6.15
N VAL A 307 -7.31 23.64 -6.47
CA VAL A 307 -6.11 24.35 -6.96
C VAL A 307 -5.46 23.54 -8.07
N ALA A 308 -4.91 24.23 -9.07
CA ALA A 308 -4.05 23.59 -10.06
C ALA A 308 -2.64 23.40 -9.47
N TYR A 309 -1.98 22.29 -9.81
CA TYR A 309 -0.56 22.05 -9.53
C TYR A 309 0.19 21.72 -10.82
N ASP A 310 1.50 21.89 -10.80
CA ASP A 310 2.35 21.62 -11.97
C ASP A 310 2.47 20.11 -12.20
N ALA A 311 1.74 19.60 -13.20
CA ALA A 311 1.84 18.20 -13.59
C ALA A 311 2.94 17.96 -14.65
N GLY A 312 3.74 18.97 -15.00
CA GLY A 312 4.82 18.88 -16.00
C GLY A 312 4.31 18.54 -17.41
N ASP A 313 5.24 18.33 -18.34
CA ASP A 313 4.90 18.05 -19.75
C ASP A 313 4.90 16.57 -20.13
N THR A 314 5.44 15.70 -19.26
CA THR A 314 5.55 14.26 -19.53
C THR A 314 5.41 13.43 -18.26
N GLN A 315 4.94 12.18 -18.42
CA GLN A 315 5.15 11.13 -17.42
C GLN A 315 6.65 10.88 -17.26
N LYS A 316 7.16 10.95 -16.02
CA LYS A 316 8.60 10.82 -15.76
C LYS A 316 9.04 9.36 -15.91
N PRO A 317 10.32 9.10 -16.29
CA PRO A 317 10.85 7.74 -16.35
C PRO A 317 10.59 6.99 -15.06
N GLY A 318 10.09 5.75 -15.17
CA GLY A 318 9.76 4.92 -14.02
C GLY A 318 8.40 5.18 -13.38
N SER A 319 7.73 6.29 -13.69
CA SER A 319 6.50 6.67 -13.00
C SER A 319 5.26 5.94 -13.50
N TYR A 320 4.25 5.80 -12.64
CA TYR A 320 2.90 5.34 -12.97
C TYR A 320 1.92 6.47 -13.31
N SER A 321 2.36 7.72 -13.19
CA SER A 321 1.46 8.88 -13.17
C SER A 321 1.90 9.97 -14.12
N ARG A 322 0.94 10.71 -14.69
CA ARG A 322 1.21 11.86 -15.55
C ARG A 322 1.32 13.15 -14.75
N GLY A 323 0.63 13.26 -13.62
CA GLY A 323 0.69 14.34 -12.64
C GLY A 323 1.26 13.85 -11.31
N SER A 324 0.57 14.13 -10.20
CA SER A 324 1.01 13.70 -8.87
C SER A 324 0.98 12.19 -8.77
N GLY A 325 2.16 11.59 -8.62
CA GLY A 325 2.35 10.15 -8.52
C GLY A 325 1.87 9.52 -7.23
N ALA A 326 1.74 10.32 -6.18
CA ALA A 326 1.60 9.85 -4.81
C ALA A 326 0.24 10.23 -4.19
N THR A 327 -0.29 9.36 -3.33
CA THR A 327 -1.45 9.64 -2.46
C THR A 327 -1.18 10.86 -1.56
N PRO A 328 -2.13 11.80 -1.37
CA PRO A 328 -1.95 12.92 -0.46
C PRO A 328 -1.86 12.46 1.00
N ALA A 329 -0.94 13.05 1.76
CA ALA A 329 -0.72 12.75 3.18
C ALA A 329 -1.14 13.93 4.07
N LEU A 330 -1.93 13.66 5.11
CA LEU A 330 -2.44 14.68 6.03
C LEU A 330 -1.45 14.97 7.15
N LEU A 331 -1.25 16.26 7.41
CA LEU A 331 -0.43 16.78 8.50
C LEU A 331 -1.37 17.29 9.58
N GLY A 332 -1.87 16.35 10.39
CA GLY A 332 -2.94 16.61 11.35
C GLY A 332 -4.23 17.08 10.67
N ASP A 333 -4.84 18.12 11.22
CA ASP A 333 -6.01 18.81 10.66
C ASP A 333 -5.66 20.13 9.96
N GLN A 334 -4.37 20.48 9.90
CA GLN A 334 -3.90 21.78 9.41
C GLN A 334 -3.56 21.75 7.93
N TYR A 335 -2.71 20.79 7.52
CA TYR A 335 -2.12 20.77 6.19
C TYR A 335 -2.26 19.42 5.50
N VAL A 336 -2.01 19.42 4.20
CA VAL A 336 -1.92 18.24 3.36
C VAL A 336 -0.72 18.37 2.44
N ALA A 337 0.08 17.32 2.39
CA ALA A 337 1.27 17.20 1.56
C ALA A 337 0.95 16.43 0.28
N ILE A 338 1.43 16.97 -0.83
CA ILE A 338 1.44 16.29 -2.14
C ILE A 338 2.82 16.47 -2.77
N THR A 339 3.09 15.71 -3.81
CA THR A 339 4.25 15.94 -4.68
C THR A 339 3.77 16.27 -6.08
N ASP A 340 4.31 17.34 -6.66
CA ASP A 340 3.97 17.70 -8.03
C ASP A 340 4.79 16.88 -9.05
N ASN A 341 4.57 17.14 -10.35
CA ASN A 341 5.34 16.54 -11.43
C ASN A 341 6.06 17.62 -12.26
N ALA A 342 6.47 18.72 -11.62
CA ALA A 342 7.03 19.88 -12.30
C ALA A 342 8.23 19.52 -13.21
N ASN A 343 8.34 20.26 -14.32
CA ASN A 343 9.44 20.09 -15.27
C ASN A 343 10.79 20.37 -14.59
N GLY A 344 11.81 19.60 -14.95
CA GLY A 344 13.14 19.69 -14.35
C GLY A 344 13.21 19.01 -12.98
N GLN A 345 12.37 19.37 -12.02
CA GLN A 345 12.47 18.87 -10.66
C GLN A 345 11.09 18.86 -9.97
N VAL A 346 10.71 17.72 -9.36
CA VAL A 346 9.49 17.64 -8.55
C VAL A 346 9.63 18.41 -7.25
N ASN A 347 8.51 18.87 -6.71
CA ASN A 347 8.44 19.56 -5.43
C ASN A 347 7.54 18.83 -4.45
N LEU A 348 7.90 18.88 -3.17
CA LEU A 348 6.93 18.78 -2.08
C LEU A 348 6.11 20.08 -2.06
N VAL A 349 4.79 19.96 -2.06
CA VAL A 349 3.88 21.10 -1.93
C VAL A 349 2.95 20.87 -0.75
N ILE A 350 2.91 21.85 0.15
CA ILE A 350 2.04 21.82 1.33
C ILE A 350 0.88 22.78 1.11
N TYR A 351 -0.34 22.28 1.28
CA TYR A 351 -1.56 23.09 1.22
C TYR A 351 -2.26 23.11 2.57
N HIS A 352 -2.99 24.19 2.85
CA HIS A 352 -3.98 24.19 3.92
C HIS A 352 -5.09 23.17 3.63
N GLN A 353 -5.60 22.48 4.66
CA GLN A 353 -6.79 21.64 4.51
C GLN A 353 -8.07 22.49 4.37
N THR A 354 -8.11 23.66 4.99
CA THR A 354 -9.24 24.59 4.92
C THR A 354 -9.04 25.64 3.83
N LYS A 355 -10.14 26.09 3.22
CA LYS A 355 -10.10 27.12 2.18
C LYS A 355 -9.54 28.43 2.74
N GLN A 356 -8.50 28.95 2.10
CA GLN A 356 -7.97 30.28 2.41
C GLN A 356 -8.73 31.37 1.63
N THR A 357 -8.89 32.54 2.26
CA THR A 357 -9.61 33.69 1.66
C THR A 357 -8.68 34.87 1.41
N ASP A 358 -7.82 35.18 2.37
CA ASP A 358 -6.89 36.32 2.32
C ASP A 358 -5.41 35.89 2.11
N SER A 359 -5.16 34.59 1.90
CA SER A 359 -3.86 33.99 1.68
C SER A 359 -3.91 32.90 0.59
N PRO A 360 -2.77 32.54 -0.02
CA PRO A 360 -2.71 31.39 -0.92
C PRO A 360 -3.13 30.10 -0.22
N GLN A 361 -3.69 29.15 -0.97
CA GLN A 361 -3.96 27.81 -0.45
C GLN A 361 -2.66 27.05 -0.12
N THR A 362 -1.57 27.36 -0.84
CA THR A 362 -0.23 26.81 -0.65
C THR A 362 0.48 27.48 0.53
N VAL A 363 1.01 26.67 1.45
CA VAL A 363 1.84 27.09 2.58
C VAL A 363 3.29 27.26 2.14
N CYS A 364 3.84 26.24 1.49
CA CYS A 364 5.22 26.21 1.04
C CYS A 364 5.36 25.26 -0.16
N GLN A 365 6.48 25.40 -0.87
CA GLN A 365 6.90 24.51 -1.94
C GLN A 365 8.41 24.32 -1.83
N VAL A 366 8.87 23.06 -1.86
CA VAL A 366 10.28 22.70 -1.70
C VAL A 366 10.70 21.75 -2.84
N PRO A 367 11.66 22.13 -3.70
CA PRO A 367 12.20 21.22 -4.71
C PRO A 367 12.96 20.07 -4.04
N VAL A 368 12.79 18.85 -4.55
CA VAL A 368 13.40 17.64 -3.95
C VAL A 368 14.13 16.79 -4.97
N PHE A 369 15.21 16.14 -4.52
CA PHE A 369 16.13 15.30 -5.28
C PHE A 369 16.84 16.03 -6.44
N PRO A 370 17.87 15.45 -7.10
CA PRO A 370 18.58 16.17 -8.15
C PRO A 370 17.72 16.53 -9.37
N GLU A 371 18.00 17.67 -9.99
CA GLU A 371 17.36 18.11 -11.24
C GLU A 371 17.50 17.05 -12.35
N GLY A 372 16.40 16.82 -13.08
CA GLY A 372 16.27 15.84 -14.15
C GLY A 372 16.26 14.39 -13.69
N LYS A 373 16.22 14.15 -12.37
CA LYS A 373 16.37 12.83 -11.73
C LYS A 373 15.43 12.64 -10.54
N SER A 374 14.25 13.27 -10.59
CA SER A 374 13.29 13.25 -9.49
C SER A 374 11.89 12.87 -9.94
N ASN A 375 11.31 11.91 -9.22
CA ASN A 375 9.94 11.39 -9.37
C ASN A 375 9.50 10.82 -8.02
N ILE A 376 8.22 10.89 -7.68
CA ILE A 376 7.67 10.34 -6.43
C ILE A 376 6.32 9.72 -6.73
N ASP A 377 6.24 8.39 -6.63
CA ASP A 377 4.99 7.62 -6.71
C ASP A 377 4.62 6.98 -5.36
N ILE A 378 5.55 6.95 -4.40
CA ILE A 378 5.29 6.55 -3.02
C ILE A 378 4.69 7.72 -2.23
N ALA A 379 3.59 7.48 -1.51
CA ALA A 379 2.95 8.45 -0.64
C ALA A 379 3.93 9.10 0.36
N PRO A 380 3.85 10.41 0.62
CA PRO A 380 4.63 11.04 1.69
C PRO A 380 4.31 10.42 3.05
N LEU A 381 5.32 10.17 3.85
CA LEU A 381 5.14 9.81 5.25
C LEU A 381 5.15 11.09 6.09
N ALA A 382 4.22 11.23 7.03
CA ALA A 382 4.06 12.45 7.81
C ALA A 382 3.95 12.15 9.31
N HIS A 383 4.70 12.89 10.12
CA HIS A 383 4.62 12.80 11.58
C HIS A 383 4.79 14.17 12.25
N LYS A 384 4.04 14.43 13.32
CA LYS A 384 4.13 15.67 14.09
C LYS A 384 5.02 15.48 15.32
N GLN A 385 5.98 16.37 15.50
CA GLN A 385 6.84 16.42 16.68
C GLN A 385 6.96 17.87 17.15
N GLY A 386 6.49 18.19 18.35
CA GLY A 386 6.50 19.56 18.85
C GLY A 386 5.67 20.51 17.98
N ASP A 387 6.30 21.57 17.47
CA ASP A 387 5.72 22.63 16.65
C ASP A 387 5.95 22.43 15.14
N LYS A 388 6.29 21.21 14.71
CA LYS A 388 6.55 20.90 13.30
C LYS A 388 5.98 19.54 12.87
N TYR A 389 5.76 19.42 11.57
CA TYR A 389 5.45 18.17 10.88
C TYR A 389 6.64 17.76 10.02
N GLY A 390 7.25 16.61 10.26
CA GLY A 390 8.24 16.04 9.36
C GLY A 390 7.56 15.25 8.24
N VAL A 391 7.99 15.48 7.01
CA VAL A 391 7.52 14.80 5.79
C VAL A 391 8.70 14.05 5.17
N PHE A 392 8.60 12.72 5.05
CA PHE A 392 9.62 11.86 4.46
C PHE A 392 9.20 11.39 3.06
N LEU A 393 10.14 11.47 2.12
CA LEU A 393 9.94 11.16 0.70
C LEU A 393 11.04 10.24 0.17
N CYS A 394 10.68 9.39 -0.79
CA CYS A 394 11.58 8.52 -1.54
C CYS A 394 11.64 8.94 -3.01
N ASN A 395 12.81 8.83 -3.64
CA ASN A 395 12.96 9.08 -5.07
C ASN A 395 12.69 7.81 -5.89
N ASP A 396 11.69 7.88 -6.76
CA ASP A 396 11.24 6.79 -7.63
C ASP A 396 11.66 7.02 -9.10
N TYR A 397 12.57 7.97 -9.36
CA TYR A 397 12.95 8.28 -10.73
C TYR A 397 13.65 7.09 -11.40
N ASN A 398 13.10 6.66 -12.53
CA ASN A 398 13.53 5.49 -13.28
C ASN A 398 13.45 4.18 -12.45
N ALA A 399 12.52 4.10 -11.50
CA ALA A 399 12.25 2.87 -10.76
C ALA A 399 11.85 1.71 -11.70
N PRO A 400 12.19 0.45 -11.37
CA PRO A 400 11.74 -0.71 -12.15
C PRO A 400 10.21 -0.85 -12.23
N PRO A 401 9.68 -1.50 -13.29
CA PRO A 401 8.25 -1.79 -13.40
C PRO A 401 7.81 -2.91 -12.45
N LEU A 402 6.51 -2.95 -12.17
CA LEU A 402 5.83 -4.05 -11.48
C LEU A 402 6.08 -5.39 -12.18
N TYR A 403 6.08 -6.48 -11.42
CA TYR A 403 6.26 -7.82 -11.92
C TYR A 403 5.04 -8.36 -12.66
N TYR A 404 5.28 -8.94 -13.83
CA TYR A 404 4.30 -9.71 -14.59
C TYR A 404 4.88 -11.07 -14.99
N LEU A 405 4.00 -12.07 -15.07
CA LEU A 405 4.38 -13.48 -15.25
C LEU A 405 5.24 -13.74 -16.51
N ASP A 406 5.17 -12.88 -17.52
CA ASP A 406 5.90 -12.99 -18.80
C ASP A 406 7.34 -12.46 -18.75
N THR A 407 7.73 -11.71 -17.71
CA THR A 407 9.08 -11.10 -17.58
C THR A 407 10.15 -12.05 -17.01
N GLY A 408 9.73 -13.20 -16.48
CA GLY A 408 10.59 -14.13 -15.74
C GLY A 408 10.97 -13.61 -14.36
N LEU A 409 10.74 -14.43 -13.32
CA LEU A 409 10.85 -14.00 -11.92
C LEU A 409 12.24 -13.52 -11.49
N ASN A 410 13.31 -13.91 -12.20
CA ASN A 410 14.68 -13.57 -11.86
C ASN A 410 15.37 -12.90 -13.06
N GLY A 411 14.74 -11.88 -13.65
CA GLY A 411 15.26 -11.07 -14.77
C GLY A 411 15.71 -9.65 -14.36
N ASP A 412 16.25 -8.88 -15.32
CA ASP A 412 16.89 -7.58 -15.10
C ASP A 412 15.98 -6.50 -14.51
N TRP A 413 14.65 -6.66 -14.58
CA TRP A 413 13.69 -5.77 -13.94
C TRP A 413 13.82 -5.73 -12.40
N ASN A 414 14.51 -6.71 -11.79
CA ASN A 414 14.87 -6.67 -10.36
C ASN A 414 16.01 -5.67 -10.03
N ASN A 415 16.65 -5.06 -11.03
CA ASN A 415 17.80 -4.21 -10.83
C ASN A 415 17.41 -2.83 -10.27
N LEU A 416 17.41 -2.70 -8.94
CA LEU A 416 17.08 -1.44 -8.28
C LEU A 416 18.14 -0.33 -8.55
N THR A 417 19.36 -0.66 -8.99
CA THR A 417 20.39 0.37 -9.27
C THR A 417 20.10 1.23 -10.50
N GLN A 418 19.08 0.88 -11.30
CA GLN A 418 18.58 1.75 -12.37
C GLN A 418 17.74 2.92 -11.85
N MET A 419 17.13 2.77 -10.67
CA MET A 419 16.42 3.85 -9.97
C MET A 419 17.44 4.87 -9.47
N GLU A 420 17.14 6.15 -9.60
CA GLU A 420 17.94 7.18 -8.94
C GLU A 420 17.76 7.07 -7.42
N PRO A 421 18.84 7.24 -6.64
CA PRO A 421 18.74 7.19 -5.20
C PRO A 421 18.22 8.51 -4.62
N GLY A 422 17.83 8.46 -3.35
CA GLY A 422 17.47 9.62 -2.55
C GLY A 422 16.33 9.31 -1.60
N VAL A 423 16.53 9.61 -0.33
CA VAL A 423 15.45 9.84 0.63
C VAL A 423 15.70 11.15 1.37
N ILE A 424 14.63 11.85 1.75
CA ILE A 424 14.70 13.19 2.33
C ILE A 424 13.63 13.35 3.40
N ARG A 425 13.94 14.10 4.46
CA ARG A 425 12.94 14.63 5.39
C ARG A 425 12.90 16.16 5.28
N ILE A 426 11.69 16.69 5.17
CA ILE A 426 11.38 18.12 5.19
C ILE A 426 10.53 18.40 6.43
N ASP A 427 10.93 19.39 7.23
CA ASP A 427 10.13 19.86 8.35
C ASP A 427 9.23 21.03 7.91
N VAL A 428 7.96 20.97 8.28
CA VAL A 428 6.91 21.96 8.00
C VAL A 428 6.49 22.59 9.32
N ALA A 429 6.62 23.91 9.44
CA ALA A 429 6.28 24.62 10.67
C ALA A 429 4.76 24.64 10.91
N ALA A 430 4.32 24.28 12.11
CA ALA A 430 2.90 24.24 12.46
C ALA A 430 2.26 25.64 12.51
N ASP A 431 3.06 26.69 12.70
CA ASP A 431 2.62 28.09 12.67
C ASP A 431 2.47 28.67 11.26
N GLY A 432 2.79 27.88 10.22
CA GLY A 432 2.67 28.26 8.81
C GLY A 432 3.83 29.11 8.30
N SER A 433 4.93 29.24 9.05
CA SER A 433 6.10 30.05 8.65
C SER A 433 6.89 29.49 7.47
N GLY A 434 6.71 28.20 7.13
CA GLY A 434 7.26 27.60 5.92
C GLY A 434 7.78 26.19 6.13
N CYS A 435 8.68 25.77 5.23
CA CYS A 435 9.25 24.43 5.19
C CYS A 435 10.77 24.50 5.03
N GLU A 436 11.47 23.56 5.66
CA GLU A 436 12.92 23.44 5.60
C GLU A 436 13.36 21.99 5.42
N VAL A 437 14.40 21.76 4.62
CA VAL A 437 15.01 20.43 4.51
C VAL A 437 15.72 20.14 5.83
N ALA A 438 15.31 19.06 6.50
CA ALA A 438 15.92 18.63 7.75
C ALA A 438 17.20 17.82 7.47
N TRP A 439 17.11 16.84 6.57
CA TRP A 439 18.23 16.02 6.13
C TRP A 439 17.93 15.27 4.82
N GLU A 440 18.99 14.82 4.16
CA GLU A 440 18.95 14.02 2.94
C GLU A 440 19.92 12.83 3.04
N VAL A 441 19.52 11.68 2.51
CA VAL A 441 20.38 10.51 2.29
C VAL A 441 20.43 10.22 0.79
N PRO A 442 21.48 10.67 0.09
CA PRO A 442 21.50 10.72 -1.36
C PRO A 442 21.74 9.37 -2.05
N ASP A 443 22.15 8.33 -1.31
CA ASP A 443 22.59 7.06 -1.89
C ASP A 443 21.66 5.86 -1.61
N LEU A 444 20.58 6.08 -0.86
CA LEU A 444 19.61 5.04 -0.50
C LEU A 444 18.49 4.94 -1.54
N ARG A 445 18.00 3.71 -1.77
CA ARG A 445 16.89 3.41 -2.67
C ARG A 445 15.84 2.60 -1.92
N ILE A 446 14.63 3.14 -1.82
CA ILE A 446 13.47 2.48 -1.23
C ILE A 446 12.35 2.58 -2.28
N GLN A 447 11.95 1.43 -2.81
CA GLN A 447 10.84 1.31 -3.78
C GLN A 447 9.55 0.84 -3.10
N SER A 448 9.66 0.08 -2.01
CA SER A 448 8.52 -0.27 -1.18
C SER A 448 7.99 0.97 -0.45
N VAL A 449 6.70 0.97 -0.09
CA VAL A 449 6.16 2.02 0.79
C VAL A 449 6.73 1.83 2.20
N PRO A 450 7.53 2.80 2.73
CA PRO A 450 8.11 2.68 4.06
C PRO A 450 7.08 2.95 5.16
N VAL A 451 7.48 2.74 6.42
CA VAL A 451 6.63 3.00 7.59
C VAL A 451 7.44 3.56 8.76
N ILE A 452 6.85 4.51 9.50
CA ILE A 452 7.43 5.06 10.74
C ILE A 452 6.87 4.34 11.95
N SER A 453 7.76 3.84 12.83
CA SER A 453 7.39 3.49 14.21
C SER A 453 7.64 4.71 15.11
N THR A 454 6.58 5.32 15.64
CA THR A 454 6.73 6.39 16.64
C THR A 454 7.29 5.85 17.95
N ASN A 455 7.05 4.57 18.26
CA ASN A 455 7.56 3.96 19.48
C ASN A 455 9.10 3.86 19.47
N ASN A 456 9.69 3.63 18.30
CA ASN A 456 11.14 3.53 18.15
C ASN A 456 11.83 4.81 17.66
N GLY A 457 11.11 5.69 16.96
CA GLY A 457 11.70 6.83 16.26
C GLY A 457 12.49 6.43 15.03
N LEU A 458 12.05 5.37 14.33
CA LEU A 458 12.73 4.81 13.17
C LEU A 458 11.79 4.73 11.97
N VAL A 459 12.34 4.96 10.77
CA VAL A 459 11.72 4.66 9.47
C VAL A 459 12.21 3.31 9.00
N TYR A 460 11.29 2.42 8.62
CA TYR A 460 11.59 1.10 8.09
C TYR A 460 11.26 1.06 6.60
N GLY A 461 12.19 0.52 5.82
CA GLY A 461 12.02 0.32 4.39
C GLY A 461 12.74 -0.92 3.90
N TYR A 462 12.76 -1.07 2.58
CA TYR A 462 13.35 -2.22 1.92
C TYR A 462 14.24 -1.78 0.76
N THR A 463 15.40 -2.40 0.61
CA THR A 463 16.43 -1.96 -0.34
C THR A 463 17.27 -3.11 -0.87
N GLN A 464 18.14 -2.82 -1.83
CA GLN A 464 19.04 -3.78 -2.46
C GLN A 464 20.50 -3.38 -2.26
N ALA A 465 21.40 -4.36 -2.12
CA ALA A 465 22.83 -4.08 -2.03
C ALA A 465 23.40 -3.60 -3.38
N VAL A 466 23.71 -2.30 -3.46
CA VAL A 466 24.17 -1.62 -4.68
C VAL A 466 25.34 -2.31 -5.39
N GLY A 467 26.39 -2.68 -4.65
CA GLY A 467 27.60 -3.25 -5.24
C GLY A 467 27.33 -4.55 -6.01
N PRO A 468 26.81 -5.61 -5.36
CA PRO A 468 26.41 -6.85 -6.02
C PRO A 468 25.37 -6.66 -7.14
N THR A 469 24.39 -5.77 -6.95
CA THR A 469 23.31 -5.53 -7.94
C THR A 469 23.85 -5.09 -9.30
N LYS A 470 24.90 -4.27 -9.34
CA LYS A 470 25.55 -3.83 -10.61
C LYS A 470 26.08 -5.00 -11.46
N TYR A 471 26.19 -6.19 -10.89
CA TYR A 471 26.61 -7.42 -11.56
C TYR A 471 25.50 -8.47 -11.65
N GLY A 472 24.23 -8.04 -11.57
CA GLY A 472 23.05 -8.93 -11.67
C GLY A 472 22.78 -9.76 -10.42
N LYS A 473 23.33 -9.38 -9.26
CA LYS A 473 23.13 -10.08 -7.98
C LYS A 473 22.18 -9.29 -7.07
N TRP A 474 20.91 -9.65 -7.07
CA TRP A 474 19.85 -8.96 -6.33
C TRP A 474 19.79 -9.48 -4.91
N THR A 475 20.57 -8.86 -4.02
CA THR A 475 20.52 -9.15 -2.58
C THR A 475 19.70 -8.09 -1.87
N TRP A 476 18.66 -8.50 -1.17
CA TRP A 476 17.67 -7.62 -0.56
C TRP A 476 17.84 -7.50 0.96
N TYR A 477 17.48 -6.33 1.48
CA TYR A 477 17.63 -5.96 2.88
C TYR A 477 16.41 -5.20 3.38
N VAL A 478 15.95 -5.52 4.59
CA VAL A 478 15.24 -4.54 5.43
C VAL A 478 16.25 -3.52 5.91
N VAL A 479 15.89 -2.25 5.91
CA VAL A 479 16.73 -1.13 6.39
C VAL A 479 15.94 -0.29 7.39
N ALA A 480 16.61 0.18 8.45
CA ALA A 480 16.05 1.11 9.41
C ALA A 480 16.88 2.39 9.46
N LEU A 481 16.20 3.54 9.43
CA LEU A 481 16.78 4.87 9.51
C LEU A 481 16.31 5.57 10.78
N ASP A 482 17.19 6.33 11.42
CA ASP A 482 16.83 7.26 12.48
C ASP A 482 15.98 8.41 11.92
N TRP A 483 14.79 8.63 12.47
CA TRP A 483 13.86 9.65 11.99
C TRP A 483 14.43 11.08 12.09
N GLU A 484 15.22 11.36 13.12
CA GLU A 484 15.74 12.70 13.39
C GLU A 484 16.98 13.03 12.57
N THR A 485 17.82 12.05 12.27
CA THR A 485 19.11 12.29 11.60
C THR A 485 19.20 11.76 10.17
N GLY A 486 18.31 10.84 9.77
CA GLY A 486 18.41 10.09 8.51
C GLY A 486 19.51 9.03 8.52
N GLU A 487 20.21 8.84 9.65
CA GLU A 487 21.27 7.84 9.75
C GLU A 487 20.70 6.42 9.62
N GLU A 488 21.29 5.62 8.74
CA GLU A 488 21.00 4.19 8.72
C GLU A 488 21.60 3.51 9.93
N VAL A 489 20.74 3.04 10.84
CA VAL A 489 21.16 2.41 12.10
C VAL A 489 21.51 0.93 11.91
N TRP A 490 20.74 0.24 11.07
CA TRP A 490 21.02 -1.15 10.69
C TRP A 490 20.30 -1.56 9.40
N ARG A 491 20.78 -2.65 8.80
CA ARG A 491 20.06 -3.42 7.78
C ARG A 491 20.22 -4.92 7.98
N LEU A 492 19.20 -5.68 7.60
CA LEU A 492 19.16 -7.14 7.68
C LEU A 492 18.90 -7.76 6.31
N ARG A 493 19.80 -8.64 5.86
CA ARG A 493 19.63 -9.38 4.61
C ARG A 493 18.49 -10.39 4.73
N THR A 494 17.50 -10.27 3.86
CA THR A 494 16.32 -11.13 3.84
C THR A 494 16.47 -12.31 2.88
N GLY A 495 17.10 -12.08 1.73
CA GLY A 495 17.30 -13.11 0.71
C GLY A 495 17.88 -12.56 -0.58
N ALA A 496 17.83 -13.36 -1.65
CA ALA A 496 18.32 -12.95 -2.95
C ALA A 496 17.52 -13.51 -4.13
N GLY A 497 17.51 -12.77 -5.24
CA GLY A 497 16.71 -13.04 -6.42
C GLY A 497 15.34 -12.36 -6.39
N GLY A 498 14.56 -12.50 -7.46
CA GLY A 498 13.29 -11.77 -7.58
C GLY A 498 12.13 -12.30 -6.76
N THR A 499 12.25 -13.46 -6.11
CA THR A 499 11.30 -13.88 -5.06
C THR A 499 11.31 -12.96 -3.84
N TYR A 500 12.38 -12.19 -3.65
CA TYR A 500 12.56 -11.25 -2.54
C TYR A 500 12.38 -9.80 -2.97
N ASN A 501 11.94 -9.54 -4.21
CA ASN A 501 11.59 -8.20 -4.67
C ASN A 501 10.26 -7.75 -4.06
N ASP A 502 10.22 -6.55 -3.50
CA ASP A 502 9.04 -5.97 -2.85
C ASP A 502 7.93 -5.61 -3.85
N ASP A 503 8.26 -5.32 -5.10
CA ASP A 503 7.27 -5.01 -6.15
C ASP A 503 6.32 -3.86 -5.74
N TYR A 504 6.86 -2.79 -5.14
CA TYR A 504 6.11 -1.66 -4.56
C TYR A 504 5.18 -2.00 -3.39
N GLN A 505 5.18 -3.24 -2.89
CA GLN A 505 4.34 -3.60 -1.74
C GLN A 505 4.80 -2.88 -0.47
N PRO A 506 3.86 -2.44 0.40
CA PRO A 506 4.21 -1.70 1.59
C PRO A 506 4.89 -2.55 2.65
N GLY A 507 5.78 -1.92 3.42
CA GLY A 507 6.15 -2.41 4.74
C GLY A 507 5.00 -2.21 5.72
N ALA A 508 4.91 -3.06 6.74
CA ALA A 508 3.96 -2.93 7.83
C ALA A 508 4.61 -3.27 9.17
N ILE A 509 4.06 -2.73 10.25
CA ILE A 509 4.50 -3.07 11.60
C ILE A 509 3.29 -3.63 12.35
N GLY A 510 3.47 -4.80 12.95
CA GLY A 510 2.45 -5.46 13.76
C GLY A 510 2.50 -5.02 15.23
N PRO A 511 1.40 -5.20 15.98
CA PRO A 511 1.37 -4.96 17.43
C PRO A 511 2.31 -5.89 18.21
N ASP A 512 2.76 -6.98 17.58
CA ASP A 512 3.75 -7.92 18.09
C ASP A 512 5.20 -7.40 18.06
N GLY A 513 5.42 -6.19 17.51
CA GLY A 513 6.76 -5.62 17.36
C GLY A 513 7.50 -6.08 16.11
N GLY A 514 6.84 -6.83 15.22
CA GLY A 514 7.43 -7.30 13.98
C GLY A 514 7.35 -6.27 12.85
N PHE A 515 8.42 -6.16 12.06
CA PHE A 515 8.36 -5.53 10.74
C PHE A 515 8.07 -6.58 9.68
N TYR A 516 7.10 -6.29 8.82
CA TYR A 516 6.61 -7.17 7.77
C TYR A 516 6.85 -6.51 6.41
N GLN A 517 7.29 -7.29 5.42
CA GLN A 517 7.47 -6.81 4.04
C GLN A 517 6.91 -7.83 3.06
N GLY A 518 5.89 -7.42 2.30
CA GLY A 518 5.40 -8.17 1.15
C GLY A 518 6.47 -8.23 0.06
N VAL A 519 6.65 -9.40 -0.54
CA VAL A 519 7.54 -9.63 -1.68
C VAL A 519 6.85 -10.58 -2.65
N ILE A 520 7.32 -10.67 -3.89
CA ILE A 520 6.66 -11.53 -4.90
C ILE A 520 6.61 -13.00 -4.47
N GLY A 521 7.61 -13.47 -3.73
CA GLY A 521 7.66 -14.83 -3.20
C GLY A 521 6.75 -15.08 -2.00
N GLY A 522 6.19 -14.05 -1.38
CA GLY A 522 5.30 -14.14 -0.23
C GLY A 522 5.52 -13.03 0.80
N ILE A 523 5.71 -13.40 2.07
CA ILE A 523 5.87 -12.44 3.17
C ILE A 523 7.17 -12.66 3.95
N ILE A 524 7.80 -11.56 4.36
CA ILE A 524 8.92 -11.52 5.29
C ILE A 524 8.44 -10.94 6.62
N LYS A 525 8.89 -11.51 7.75
CA LYS A 525 8.73 -10.97 9.10
C LYS A 525 10.11 -10.89 9.78
N VAL A 526 10.41 -9.73 10.35
CA VAL A 526 11.61 -9.46 11.14
C VAL A 526 11.20 -9.04 12.55
N THR A 527 11.80 -9.66 13.56
CA THR A 527 11.58 -9.34 14.98
C THR A 527 12.91 -9.24 15.71
N ASP A 528 12.97 -8.50 16.81
CA ASP A 528 14.08 -8.61 17.74
C ASP A 528 14.05 -10.00 18.41
N GLY A 529 15.23 -10.61 18.54
CA GLY A 529 15.43 -11.84 19.28
C GLY A 529 15.64 -11.60 20.78
N PRO A 530 15.68 -12.66 21.60
CA PRO A 530 16.00 -12.54 23.01
C PRO A 530 17.40 -11.94 23.21
N ASP A 531 17.57 -11.13 24.28
CA ASP A 531 18.90 -10.71 24.75
C ASP A 531 19.70 -11.96 25.16
N GLU A 532 20.95 -12.07 24.70
CA GLU A 532 21.85 -13.20 25.04
C GLU A 532 22.33 -13.18 26.50
#